data_AF-Q5R0U9-F1
#
_entry.id   AF-Q5R0U9-F1
#
_cell.length_a   1.000
_cell.length_b   1.000
_cell.length_c   1.000
_cell.angle_alpha   90.00
_cell.angle_beta   90.00
_cell.angle_gamma   90.00
#
_symmetry.space_group_name_H-M   'P 1'
#
loop_
_entity.id
_entity.type
_entity.pdbx_description
1 polymer ?
#
loop_
_entity_poly.entity_id
_entity_poly.type
_entity_poly.pdbx_seq_one_letter_code
_entity_poly.pdbx_strand_id
1 'polypeptide(L)'
;MSKSLNPEKALIWRIIHRDNLEWILQHGVYASSSEYKSDDWVSIGSEELIDKRSKKEVPIAPGGMLSDYVPFYFTPFSPMLYNIKTGRGGVVQRNNDEIIILVSSLYDVNEAGLNYVYTDSHAYSALANYYSDLNSIRTIDWDGFYPDFTDTSKTRHNMPIRSVHDQTKKVQPRV
;
A
#
# COMPACT_ATOMS: atom_id res chain seq x y z
N MET A 1 -12.99 9.65 15.97
CA MET A 1 -12.09 9.28 14.85
C MET A 1 -10.64 9.48 15.26
N SER A 2 -9.74 8.58 14.86
CA SER A 2 -8.30 8.85 15.03
C SER A 2 -7.94 10.14 14.28
N LYS A 3 -7.02 10.96 14.81
CA LYS A 3 -6.67 12.25 14.18
C LYS A 3 -6.07 12.10 12.77
N SER A 4 -5.71 10.89 12.33
CA SER A 4 -4.97 10.63 11.08
C SER A 4 -5.72 9.78 10.05
N LEU A 5 -6.67 8.92 10.45
CA LEU A 5 -7.44 8.07 9.53
C LEU A 5 -8.77 8.75 9.16
N ASN A 6 -8.75 9.63 8.15
CA ASN A 6 -9.92 10.37 7.70
C ASN A 6 -9.78 10.82 6.24
N PRO A 7 -10.90 11.11 5.54
CA PRO A 7 -10.86 11.55 4.15
C PRO A 7 -10.20 12.92 3.97
N GLU A 8 -10.21 13.78 4.99
CA GLU A 8 -9.59 15.12 4.93
C GLU A 8 -8.08 15.05 4.78
N LYS A 9 -7.43 14.00 5.30
CA LYS A 9 -5.99 13.78 5.13
C LYS A 9 -5.65 12.75 4.07
N ALA A 10 -6.53 11.78 3.82
CA ALA A 10 -6.34 10.70 2.85
C ALA A 10 -4.93 10.08 2.88
N LEU A 11 -4.38 9.87 4.08
CA LEU A 11 -3.03 9.38 4.26
C LEU A 11 -2.89 7.94 3.73
N ILE A 12 -1.71 7.61 3.22
CA ILE A 12 -1.36 6.31 2.68
C ILE A 12 -0.03 5.84 3.29
N TRP A 13 0.04 4.55 3.63
CA TRP A 13 1.17 3.96 4.34
C TRP A 13 1.77 2.78 3.58
N ARG A 14 3.10 2.71 3.55
CA ARG A 14 3.83 1.57 2.98
C ARG A 14 4.89 1.09 3.95
N ILE A 15 4.85 -0.20 4.25
CA ILE A 15 5.89 -0.88 5.02
C ILE A 15 7.04 -1.28 4.08
N ILE A 16 8.27 -1.06 4.52
CA ILE A 16 9.49 -1.48 3.85
C ILE A 16 10.48 -2.06 4.86
N HIS A 17 11.47 -2.80 4.37
CA HIS A 17 12.67 -3.10 5.15
C HIS A 17 13.56 -1.85 5.24
N ARG A 18 14.24 -1.63 6.38
CA ARG A 18 15.12 -0.47 6.57
C ARG A 18 16.26 -0.40 5.54
N ASP A 19 16.78 -1.55 5.13
CA ASP A 19 17.89 -1.63 4.18
C ASP A 19 17.49 -1.17 2.77
N ASN A 20 16.19 -1.11 2.47
CA ASN A 20 15.69 -0.57 1.20
C ASN A 20 15.60 0.97 1.22
N LEU A 21 15.73 1.62 2.38
CA LEU A 21 15.49 3.05 2.53
C LEU A 21 16.47 3.88 1.70
N GLU A 22 17.77 3.58 1.74
CA GLU A 22 18.78 4.33 1.01
C GLU A 22 18.48 4.33 -0.50
N TRP A 23 18.19 3.16 -1.06
CA TRP A 23 17.84 3.02 -2.46
C TRP A 23 16.57 3.82 -2.80
N ILE A 24 15.54 3.74 -1.95
CA ILE A 24 14.29 4.49 -2.14
C ILE A 24 14.52 6.01 -2.10
N LEU A 25 15.38 6.50 -1.22
CA LEU A 25 15.67 7.94 -1.14
C LEU A 25 16.38 8.45 -2.39
N GLN A 26 17.24 7.63 -3.00
CA GLN A 26 18.00 7.99 -4.20
C GLN A 26 17.17 7.86 -5.49
N HIS A 27 16.32 6.83 -5.59
CA HIS A 27 15.67 6.44 -6.84
C HIS A 27 14.14 6.69 -6.83
N GLY A 28 13.52 6.70 -5.66
CA GLY A 28 12.07 6.68 -5.48
C GLY A 28 11.53 5.28 -5.21
N VAL A 29 10.20 5.16 -5.18
CA VAL A 29 9.53 3.87 -4.98
C VAL A 29 8.98 3.37 -6.32
N TYR A 30 9.39 2.17 -6.72
CA TYR A 30 8.99 1.56 -7.99
C TYR A 30 8.07 0.35 -7.78
N ALA A 31 7.23 0.09 -8.77
CA ALA A 31 6.42 -1.11 -8.87
C ALA A 31 7.28 -2.37 -9.06
N SER A 32 6.74 -3.52 -8.68
CA SER A 32 7.45 -4.80 -8.81
C SER A 32 7.74 -5.19 -10.27
N SER A 33 6.93 -4.71 -11.22
CA SER A 33 7.14 -4.91 -12.66
C SER A 33 8.11 -3.90 -13.29
N SER A 34 8.56 -2.88 -12.56
CA SER A 34 9.52 -1.90 -13.06
C SER A 34 10.84 -2.56 -13.46
N GLU A 35 11.48 -2.05 -14.50
CA GLU A 35 12.85 -2.42 -14.90
C GLU A 35 13.89 -1.89 -13.90
N TYR A 36 13.55 -0.84 -13.14
CA TYR A 36 14.41 -0.26 -12.11
C TYR A 36 14.27 -1.06 -10.80
N LYS A 37 15.30 -1.84 -10.48
CA LYS A 37 15.35 -2.69 -9.28
C LYS A 37 16.67 -2.48 -8.53
N SER A 38 16.66 -2.79 -7.24
CA SER A 38 17.88 -2.91 -6.45
C SER A 38 18.30 -4.39 -6.41
N ASP A 39 19.57 -4.66 -6.66
CA ASP A 39 20.13 -6.01 -6.50
C ASP A 39 20.11 -6.47 -5.03
N ASP A 40 20.19 -5.51 -4.10
CA ASP A 40 20.17 -5.73 -2.65
C ASP A 40 18.77 -5.57 -2.04
N TRP A 41 17.70 -5.66 -2.84
CA TRP A 41 16.34 -5.45 -2.34
C TRP A 41 15.91 -6.54 -1.33
N VAL A 42 15.60 -6.12 -0.09
CA VAL A 42 15.08 -7.02 0.93
C VAL A 42 13.56 -7.11 0.83
N SER A 43 13.06 -8.25 0.37
CA SER A 43 11.62 -8.53 0.32
C SER A 43 11.05 -8.85 1.71
N ILE A 44 9.92 -8.21 2.04
CA ILE A 44 9.14 -8.45 3.27
C ILE A 44 7.68 -8.82 2.97
N GLY A 45 7.33 -8.97 1.68
CA GLY A 45 5.98 -9.34 1.24
C GLY A 45 5.82 -10.85 1.12
N SER A 46 4.58 -11.33 1.15
CA SER A 46 4.25 -12.71 0.81
C SER A 46 4.44 -12.96 -0.70
N GLU A 47 5.23 -13.98 -1.04
CA GLU A 47 5.46 -14.39 -2.44
C GLU A 47 4.17 -14.77 -3.16
N GLU A 48 3.28 -15.50 -2.49
CA GLU A 48 1.96 -15.85 -3.02
C GLU A 48 1.15 -14.59 -3.38
N LEU A 49 1.20 -13.57 -2.53
CA LEU A 49 0.52 -12.31 -2.83
C LEU A 49 1.21 -11.56 -3.97
N ILE A 50 2.54 -11.61 -4.08
CA ILE A 50 3.27 -11.00 -5.20
C ILE A 50 2.86 -11.65 -6.53
N ASP A 51 2.82 -12.98 -6.60
CA ASP A 51 2.39 -13.72 -7.81
C ASP A 51 0.92 -13.47 -8.16
N LYS A 52 0.03 -13.36 -7.16
CA LYS A 52 -1.38 -13.00 -7.44
C LYS A 52 -1.52 -11.60 -8.01
N ARG A 53 -0.68 -10.64 -7.60
CA ARG A 53 -0.71 -9.25 -8.13
C ARG A 53 -0.29 -9.19 -9.59
N SER A 54 0.67 -10.01 -10.03
CA SER A 54 1.14 -10.01 -11.42
C SER A 54 0.10 -10.51 -12.41
N LYS A 55 -0.96 -11.17 -11.92
CA LYS A 55 -2.04 -11.77 -12.73
C LYS A 55 -3.38 -11.05 -12.56
N LYS A 56 -3.45 -10.00 -11.74
CA LYS A 56 -4.71 -9.31 -11.43
C LYS A 56 -4.79 -8.00 -12.20
N GLU A 57 -5.64 -7.98 -13.21
CA GLU A 57 -5.92 -6.78 -14.01
C GLU A 57 -6.62 -5.69 -13.20
N VAL A 58 -6.28 -4.44 -13.51
CA VAL A 58 -6.96 -3.24 -13.03
C VAL A 58 -7.99 -2.82 -14.08
N PRO A 59 -9.30 -2.84 -13.76
CA PRO A 59 -10.36 -2.68 -14.75
C PRO A 59 -10.64 -1.22 -15.15
N ILE A 60 -9.90 -0.26 -14.60
CA ILE A 60 -10.04 1.17 -14.89
C ILE A 60 -8.71 1.75 -15.34
N ALA A 61 -8.74 2.88 -16.05
CA ALA A 61 -7.53 3.59 -16.45
C ALA A 61 -6.64 3.91 -15.23
N PRO A 62 -5.30 3.82 -15.36
CA PRO A 62 -4.55 3.53 -16.60
C PRO A 62 -4.52 2.05 -17.02
N GLY A 63 -5.14 1.14 -16.24
CA GLY A 63 -5.20 -0.29 -16.56
C GLY A 63 -3.95 -1.04 -16.12
N GLY A 64 -3.59 -2.10 -16.83
CA GLY A 64 -2.44 -2.95 -16.47
C GLY A 64 -2.75 -3.93 -15.34
N MET A 65 -1.69 -4.45 -14.71
CA MET A 65 -1.76 -5.43 -13.62
C MET A 65 -1.50 -4.75 -12.28
N LEU A 66 -2.00 -5.30 -11.17
CA LEU A 66 -1.68 -4.77 -9.83
C LEU A 66 -0.17 -4.75 -9.52
N SER A 67 0.64 -5.54 -10.22
CA SER A 67 2.11 -5.50 -10.13
C SER A 67 2.73 -4.22 -10.68
N ASP A 68 2.01 -3.48 -11.52
CA ASP A 68 2.38 -2.19 -12.13
C ASP A 68 2.08 -1.00 -11.20
N TYR A 69 1.62 -1.30 -9.99
CA TYR A 69 1.24 -0.34 -8.98
C TYR A 69 2.05 -0.62 -7.70
N VAL A 70 2.65 0.42 -7.12
CA VAL A 70 3.26 0.40 -5.79
C VAL A 70 2.16 0.26 -4.73
N PRO A 71 2.12 -0.83 -3.93
CA PRO A 71 1.08 -0.98 -2.91
C PRO A 71 1.25 -0.04 -1.72
N PHE A 72 0.14 0.56 -1.30
CA PHE A 72 -0.04 1.36 -0.07
C PHE A 72 -1.35 0.99 0.64
N TYR A 73 -1.39 1.18 1.95
CA TYR A 73 -2.57 0.96 2.80
C TYR A 73 -3.17 2.30 3.24
N PHE A 74 -4.45 2.30 3.64
CA PHE A 74 -5.09 3.43 4.35
C PHE A 74 -4.99 3.33 5.88
N THR A 75 -4.11 2.48 6.37
CA THR A 75 -3.80 2.38 7.80
C THR A 75 -2.33 1.97 7.97
N PRO A 76 -1.63 2.46 9.01
CA PRO A 76 -0.31 1.95 9.36
C PRO A 76 -0.34 0.51 9.89
N PHE A 77 -1.51 0.02 10.33
CA PHE A 77 -1.69 -1.32 10.91
C PHE A 77 -2.16 -2.33 9.87
N SER A 78 -1.36 -2.51 8.81
CA SER A 78 -1.74 -3.35 7.67
C SER A 78 -1.76 -4.85 8.01
N PRO A 79 -2.55 -5.67 7.27
CA PRO A 79 -2.48 -7.13 7.37
C PRO A 79 -1.08 -7.69 7.11
N MET A 80 -0.31 -7.07 6.21
CA MET A 80 1.05 -7.51 5.93
C MET A 80 1.99 -7.23 7.11
N LEU A 81 1.86 -6.08 7.77
CA LEU A 81 2.61 -5.81 9.00
C LEU A 81 2.28 -6.82 10.11
N TYR A 82 1.01 -7.20 10.24
CA TYR A 82 0.62 -8.28 11.15
C TYR A 82 1.26 -9.63 10.77
N ASN A 83 1.25 -9.98 9.48
CA ASN A 83 1.86 -11.22 9.00
C ASN A 83 3.37 -11.25 9.23
N ILE A 84 4.09 -10.15 9.00
CA ILE A 84 5.51 -10.01 9.32
C ILE A 84 5.76 -10.18 10.82
N LYS A 85 4.94 -9.55 11.67
CA LYS A 85 5.09 -9.67 13.13
C LYS A 85 4.83 -11.09 13.65
N THR A 86 3.95 -11.84 13.01
CA THR A 86 3.48 -13.14 13.50
C THR A 86 4.02 -14.34 12.71
N GLY A 87 4.65 -14.13 11.56
CA GLY A 87 5.08 -15.19 10.63
C GLY A 87 3.91 -15.87 9.91
N ARG A 88 2.72 -15.29 9.96
CA ARG A 88 1.51 -15.90 9.39
C ARG A 88 1.59 -15.95 7.87
N GLY A 89 1.16 -17.08 7.29
CA GLY A 89 1.11 -17.25 5.84
C GLY A 89 2.50 -17.41 5.19
N GLY A 90 3.48 -17.94 5.94
CA GLY A 90 4.82 -18.20 5.43
C GLY A 90 5.68 -16.95 5.24
N VAL A 91 5.22 -15.78 5.71
CA VAL A 91 6.00 -14.54 5.66
C VAL A 91 7.13 -14.61 6.69
N VAL A 92 8.35 -14.26 6.27
CA VAL A 92 9.52 -14.20 7.16
C VAL A 92 9.26 -13.19 8.27
N GLN A 93 9.41 -13.63 9.52
CA GLN A 93 9.31 -12.73 10.66
C GLN A 93 10.44 -11.72 10.67
N ARG A 94 10.12 -10.47 11.01
CA ARG A 94 11.09 -9.38 11.14
C ARG A 94 10.89 -8.66 12.46
N ASN A 95 12.00 -8.19 13.02
CA ASN A 95 11.98 -7.35 14.19
C ASN A 95 11.48 -5.94 13.84
N ASN A 96 10.92 -5.23 14.82
CA ASN A 96 10.39 -3.88 14.58
C ASN A 96 11.48 -2.88 14.13
N ASP A 97 12.73 -3.07 14.54
CA ASP A 97 13.85 -2.21 14.16
C ASP A 97 14.31 -2.42 12.71
N GLU A 98 13.84 -3.48 12.04
CA GLU A 98 14.04 -3.72 10.59
C GLU A 98 12.95 -3.05 9.74
N ILE A 99 11.85 -2.58 10.34
CA ILE A 99 10.66 -2.12 9.61
C ILE A 99 10.55 -0.59 9.64
N ILE A 100 10.41 -0.01 8.45
CA ILE A 100 10.10 1.42 8.27
C ILE A 100 8.72 1.56 7.65
N ILE A 101 7.95 2.55 8.10
CA ILE A 101 6.65 2.92 7.53
C ILE A 101 6.80 4.27 6.82
N LEU A 102 6.71 4.24 5.49
CA LEU A 102 6.59 5.44 4.67
C LEU A 102 5.17 5.97 4.75
N VAL A 103 5.01 7.29 4.79
CA VAL A 103 3.71 7.98 4.84
C VAL A 103 3.65 9.02 3.73
N SER A 104 2.52 9.08 3.04
CA SER A 104 2.16 10.15 2.09
C SER A 104 0.66 10.39 2.18
N SER A 105 0.08 11.23 1.31
CA SER A 105 -1.36 11.34 1.12
C SER A 105 -1.76 11.17 -0.35
N LEU A 106 -2.99 10.75 -0.62
CA LEU A 106 -3.50 10.79 -2.00
C LEU A 106 -3.56 12.22 -2.55
N TYR A 107 -3.72 13.23 -1.69
CA TYR A 107 -3.64 14.63 -2.11
C TYR A 107 -2.25 14.98 -2.63
N ASP A 108 -1.18 14.59 -1.93
CA ASP A 108 0.21 14.80 -2.39
C ASP A 108 0.50 14.05 -3.71
N VAL A 109 0.00 12.82 -3.84
CA VAL A 109 0.13 12.02 -5.08
C VAL A 109 -0.60 12.72 -6.24
N ASN A 110 -1.80 13.24 -6.00
CA ASN A 110 -2.60 13.95 -6.98
C ASN A 110 -1.94 15.29 -7.38
N GLU A 111 -1.44 16.07 -6.42
CA GLU A 111 -0.70 17.32 -6.67
C GLU A 111 0.59 17.09 -7.45
N ALA A 112 1.25 15.94 -7.23
CA ALA A 112 2.41 15.53 -8.02
C ALA A 112 2.07 15.11 -9.47
N GLY A 113 0.78 15.08 -9.83
CA GLY A 113 0.32 14.70 -11.17
C GLY A 113 0.50 13.21 -11.48
N LEU A 114 0.55 12.36 -10.43
CA LEU A 114 0.72 10.92 -10.58
C LEU A 114 -0.64 10.24 -10.68
N ASN A 115 -0.73 9.25 -11.57
CA ASN A 115 -1.91 8.40 -11.61
C ASN A 115 -1.95 7.50 -10.37
N TYR A 116 -3.15 7.26 -9.86
CA TYR A 116 -3.37 6.36 -8.74
C TYR A 116 -4.70 5.64 -8.94
N VAL A 117 -4.79 4.45 -8.35
CA VAL A 117 -6.02 3.70 -8.27
C VAL A 117 -6.20 3.23 -6.84
N TYR A 118 -7.44 3.20 -6.39
CA TYR A 118 -7.75 2.68 -5.08
C TYR A 118 -9.05 1.89 -5.06
N THR A 119 -9.22 1.06 -4.04
CA THR A 119 -10.38 0.17 -3.90
C THR A 119 -11.05 0.31 -2.53
N ASP A 120 -12.37 0.32 -2.50
CA ASP A 120 -13.14 0.41 -1.24
C ASP A 120 -12.96 -0.81 -0.32
N SER A 121 -12.56 -1.94 -0.88
CA SER A 121 -12.30 -3.19 -0.17
C SER A 121 -10.97 -3.82 -0.60
N HIS A 122 -10.68 -5.05 -0.16
CA HIS A 122 -9.52 -5.81 -0.64
C HIS A 122 -9.54 -5.88 -2.17
N ALA A 123 -8.47 -5.44 -2.85
CA ALA A 123 -8.39 -5.41 -4.32
C ALA A 123 -8.60 -6.78 -5.01
N TYR A 124 -8.49 -7.89 -4.27
CA TYR A 124 -8.79 -9.24 -4.75
C TYR A 124 -10.26 -9.66 -4.65
N SER A 125 -11.07 -8.92 -3.89
CA SER A 125 -12.50 -9.17 -3.82
C SER A 125 -13.10 -8.98 -5.21
N ALA A 126 -13.91 -9.93 -5.65
CA ALA A 126 -14.67 -9.81 -6.90
C ALA A 126 -15.63 -8.61 -6.89
N LEU A 127 -15.95 -8.10 -5.69
CA LEU A 127 -16.86 -6.98 -5.46
C LEU A 127 -16.11 -5.66 -5.18
N ALA A 128 -14.78 -5.62 -5.33
CA ALA A 128 -14.03 -4.39 -5.12
C ALA A 128 -14.35 -3.37 -6.20
N ASN A 129 -14.82 -2.18 -5.80
CA ASN A 129 -14.92 -1.07 -6.73
C ASN A 129 -13.57 -0.37 -6.82
N TYR A 130 -13.21 0.04 -8.04
CA TYR A 130 -11.97 0.75 -8.33
C TYR A 130 -12.28 2.21 -8.59
N TYR A 131 -11.42 3.09 -8.07
CA TYR A 131 -11.56 4.54 -8.17
C TYR A 131 -10.21 5.15 -8.54
N SER A 132 -10.23 6.22 -9.34
CA SER A 132 -9.06 7.00 -9.76
C SER A 132 -9.26 8.51 -9.60
N ASP A 133 -10.30 8.92 -8.85
CA ASP A 133 -10.64 10.32 -8.58
C ASP A 133 -10.81 10.53 -7.07
N LEU A 134 -10.12 11.54 -6.52
CA LEU A 134 -10.23 12.00 -5.14
C LEU A 134 -11.68 12.30 -4.70
N ASN A 135 -12.60 12.66 -5.59
CA ASN A 135 -14.00 12.91 -5.22
C ASN A 135 -14.65 11.69 -4.56
N SER A 136 -14.18 10.48 -4.88
CA SER A 136 -14.68 9.24 -4.28
C SER A 136 -13.98 8.89 -2.97
N ILE A 137 -13.12 9.74 -2.39
CA ILE A 137 -12.35 9.38 -1.18
C ILE A 137 -13.24 9.21 0.06
N ARG A 138 -14.43 9.82 0.01
CA ARG A 138 -15.46 9.71 1.06
C ARG A 138 -16.26 8.41 0.97
N THR A 139 -16.14 7.63 -0.10
CA THR A 139 -16.79 6.30 -0.20
C THR A 139 -16.09 5.24 0.64
N ILE A 140 -14.91 5.57 1.17
CA ILE A 140 -14.12 4.66 1.98
C ILE A 140 -14.65 4.65 3.41
N ASP A 141 -14.84 3.45 3.96
CA ASP A 141 -15.20 3.29 5.37
C ASP A 141 -13.98 3.56 6.27
N TRP A 142 -13.79 4.83 6.60
CA TRP A 142 -12.68 5.29 7.46
C TRP A 142 -12.81 4.84 8.91
N ASP A 143 -14.04 4.62 9.40
CA ASP A 143 -14.31 4.16 10.75
C ASP A 143 -14.08 2.64 10.89
N GLY A 144 -14.04 1.92 9.78
CA GLY A 144 -13.68 0.50 9.71
C GLY A 144 -12.21 0.21 10.03
N PHE A 145 -11.30 1.19 9.95
CA PHE A 145 -9.89 0.97 10.22
C PHE A 145 -9.57 0.81 11.71
N TYR A 146 -8.67 -0.12 12.01
CA TYR A 146 -8.17 -0.31 13.36
C TYR A 146 -7.13 0.77 13.70
N PRO A 147 -7.21 1.36 14.91
CA PRO A 147 -6.20 2.29 15.40
C PRO A 147 -4.93 1.58 15.89
N ASP A 148 -4.98 0.26 16.09
CA ASP A 148 -3.85 -0.61 16.46
C ASP A 148 -4.20 -2.10 16.25
N PHE A 149 -3.31 -3.03 16.61
CA PHE A 149 -3.56 -4.48 16.52
C PHE A 149 -4.25 -5.09 17.76
N THR A 150 -4.61 -4.29 18.77
CA THR A 150 -5.18 -4.76 20.04
C THR A 150 -6.70 -4.89 20.02
N ASP A 151 -7.37 -4.14 19.15
CA ASP A 151 -8.82 -4.26 18.96
C ASP A 151 -9.16 -5.49 18.09
N THR A 152 -9.60 -6.57 18.73
CA THR A 152 -10.02 -7.83 18.09
C THR A 152 -11.53 -7.90 17.81
N SER A 153 -12.28 -6.85 18.15
CA SER A 153 -13.76 -6.84 18.08
C SER A 153 -14.32 -6.70 16.67
N LYS A 154 -13.51 -6.17 15.73
CA LYS A 154 -13.83 -6.16 14.30
C LYS A 154 -13.11 -7.34 13.64
N THR A 155 -13.74 -7.95 12.64
CA THR A 155 -13.22 -9.15 11.97
C THR A 155 -12.03 -8.82 11.04
N ARG A 156 -10.92 -9.54 11.18
CA ARG A 156 -9.63 -9.37 10.46
C ARG A 156 -9.66 -9.56 8.93
N HIS A 157 -10.83 -9.76 8.32
CA HIS A 157 -10.99 -10.23 6.94
C HIS A 157 -11.28 -9.11 5.91
N ASN A 158 -11.46 -7.85 6.34
CA ASN A 158 -11.91 -6.75 5.47
C ASN A 158 -11.02 -5.48 5.59
N MET A 159 -9.70 -5.58 5.40
CA MET A 159 -8.84 -4.40 5.37
C MET A 159 -8.49 -4.00 3.93
N PRO A 160 -8.97 -2.87 3.39
CA PRO A 160 -8.68 -2.47 2.01
C PRO A 160 -7.16 -2.37 1.77
N ILE A 161 -6.71 -3.07 0.74
CA ILE A 161 -5.33 -3.02 0.21
C ILE A 161 -5.39 -2.16 -1.02
N ARG A 162 -4.50 -1.18 -1.16
CA ARG A 162 -4.49 -0.29 -2.31
C ARG A 162 -3.15 -0.19 -2.97
N SER A 163 -3.16 0.33 -4.18
CA SER A 163 -2.04 0.28 -5.08
C SER A 163 -1.95 1.61 -5.80
N VAL A 164 -0.96 2.43 -5.45
CA VAL A 164 -0.63 3.66 -6.19
C VAL A 164 -0.01 3.23 -7.53
N HIS A 165 -0.52 3.72 -8.66
CA HIS A 165 0.00 3.33 -9.97
C HIS A 165 1.41 3.85 -10.13
N ASP A 166 2.33 2.99 -10.55
CA ASP A 166 3.64 3.45 -10.98
C ASP A 166 3.46 4.11 -12.35
N GLN A 167 3.34 5.44 -12.37
CA GLN A 167 3.78 6.20 -13.52
C GLN A 167 5.01 6.99 -13.13
N THR A 168 6.17 6.33 -13.15
CA THR A 168 7.38 6.79 -13.84
C THR A 168 7.83 8.24 -13.63
N LYS A 169 7.44 8.91 -12.54
CA LYS A 169 8.01 10.19 -12.10
C LYS A 169 8.06 10.25 -10.58
N LYS A 170 9.29 10.19 -10.06
CA LYS A 170 9.75 10.47 -8.70
C LYS A 170 8.68 11.00 -7.73
N VAL A 171 8.17 10.12 -6.86
CA VAL A 171 7.67 10.55 -5.54
C VAL A 171 8.90 10.82 -4.69
N GLN A 172 9.33 12.09 -4.58
CA GLN A 172 10.37 12.44 -3.61
C GLN A 172 9.74 12.48 -2.22
N PRO A 173 10.23 11.67 -1.25
CA PRO A 173 9.80 11.80 0.13
C PRO A 173 10.25 13.16 0.67
N ARG A 174 9.34 13.90 1.32
CA ARG A 174 9.73 15.09 2.07
C ARG A 174 10.42 14.63 3.36
N VAL A 175 11.60 15.20 3.62
CA VAL A 175 12.32 15.13 4.90
C VAL A 175 11.71 16.17 5.85
#